data_AF-A0A2V6YZB6-F1
#
_entry.id   AF-A0A2V6YZB6-F1
#
_cell.length_a   1.000
_cell.length_b   1.000
_cell.length_c   1.000
_cell.angle_alpha   90.00
_cell.angle_beta   90.00
_cell.angle_gamma   90.00
#
_symmetry.space_group_name_H-M   'P 1'
#
loop_
_entity.id
_entity.type
_entity.pdbx_description
1 polymer ?
#
loop_
_entity_poly.entity_id
_entity_poly.type
_entity_poly.pdbx_seq_one_letter_code
_entity_poly.pdbx_strand_id
1 'polypeptide(L)'
;VLDAGHDTTTTSYPLWTIDHDTITRLVARGGLVAPKGPVGSMIIFHSCLVHASTSNLSPWNRVSVYLSLCAVSNHIRRFKRPEYIAHRDFTPIACLPDDCLLRPYEVALPWKDGTPEAALR
;
A
#
# COMPACT_ATOMS: atom_id res chain seq x y z
N VAL A 1 -13.05 13.04 -11.42
CA VAL A 1 -11.62 12.72 -11.13
C VAL A 1 -11.05 13.96 -10.45
N LEU A 2 -10.21 13.79 -9.43
CA LEU A 2 -9.54 14.93 -8.77
C LEU A 2 -8.27 15.27 -9.55
N ASP A 3 -7.95 16.55 -9.64
CA ASP A 3 -6.64 16.97 -10.15
C ASP A 3 -5.56 16.53 -9.17
N ALA A 4 -4.40 16.13 -9.71
CA ALA A 4 -3.29 15.60 -8.93
C ALA A 4 -1.97 16.18 -9.43
N GLY A 5 -1.11 16.55 -8.47
CA GLY A 5 0.29 16.82 -8.69
C GLY A 5 1.12 15.54 -8.67
N HIS A 6 2.36 15.62 -9.16
CA HIS A 6 3.34 14.53 -9.07
C HIS A 6 4.61 15.07 -8.42
N ASP A 7 4.77 14.78 -7.13
CA ASP A 7 5.92 15.18 -6.36
C ASP A 7 7.04 14.16 -6.54
N THR A 8 8.13 14.61 -7.16
CA THR A 8 9.33 13.80 -7.42
C THR A 8 10.53 14.29 -6.62
N THR A 9 10.37 15.29 -5.74
CA THR A 9 11.48 16.03 -5.13
C THR A 9 11.48 16.01 -3.61
N THR A 10 10.31 16.00 -2.96
CA THR A 10 10.25 16.16 -1.50
C THR A 10 10.15 14.85 -0.72
N THR A 11 9.95 13.74 -1.42
CA THR A 11 9.78 12.40 -0.84
C THR A 11 10.81 11.42 -1.39
N SER A 12 11.03 10.32 -0.65
CA SER A 12 11.99 9.27 -1.06
C SER A 12 11.56 8.48 -2.29
N TYR A 13 10.33 8.67 -2.77
CA TYR A 13 9.77 7.99 -3.95
C TYR A 13 8.69 8.87 -4.59
N PRO A 14 8.64 9.01 -5.93
CA PRO A 14 7.65 9.86 -6.59
C PRO A 14 6.21 9.54 -6.17
N LEU A 15 5.49 10.57 -5.70
CA LEU A 15 4.15 10.44 -5.13
C LEU A 15 3.16 11.31 -5.90
N TRP A 16 1.96 10.78 -6.13
CA TRP A 16 0.84 11.61 -6.55
C TRP A 16 0.29 12.37 -5.34
N THR A 17 0.13 13.68 -5.49
CA THR A 17 -0.31 14.60 -4.43
C THR A 17 -1.57 15.34 -4.86
N ILE A 18 -2.27 15.94 -3.90
CA ILE A 18 -3.42 16.83 -4.15
C ILE A 18 -3.21 18.15 -3.40
N ASP A 19 -3.81 19.22 -3.88
CA ASP A 19 -3.67 20.56 -3.27
C ASP A 19 -4.49 20.73 -1.97
N HIS A 20 -4.16 21.79 -1.23
CA HIS A 20 -4.81 22.12 0.05
C HIS A 20 -6.29 22.49 -0.10
N ASP A 21 -6.71 23.09 -1.21
CA ASP A 21 -8.11 23.48 -1.43
C ASP A 21 -8.99 22.22 -1.59
N THR A 22 -8.49 21.23 -2.33
CA THR A 22 -9.10 19.92 -2.51
C THR A 22 -9.17 19.18 -1.18
N ILE A 23 -8.09 19.17 -0.39
CA ILE A 23 -8.09 18.57 0.95
C ILE A 23 -9.15 19.23 1.83
N THR A 24 -9.18 20.56 1.88
CA THR A 24 -10.14 21.33 2.69
C THR A 24 -11.58 20.97 2.34
N ARG A 25 -11.91 20.92 1.04
CA ARG A 25 -13.24 20.55 0.56
C ARG A 25 -13.62 19.11 0.91
N LEU A 26 -12.68 18.16 0.81
CA LEU A 26 -12.95 16.76 1.17
C LEU A 26 -13.17 16.59 2.66
N VAL A 27 -12.36 17.25 3.50
CA VAL A 27 -12.52 17.23 4.96
C VAL A 27 -13.83 17.88 5.38
N ALA A 28 -14.23 19.00 4.77
CA ALA A 28 -15.53 19.62 5.07
C ALA A 28 -16.73 18.70 4.77
N ARG A 29 -16.59 17.80 3.77
CA ARG A 29 -17.63 16.85 3.38
C ARG A 29 -17.63 15.56 4.20
N GLY A 30 -16.45 15.00 4.48
CA GLY A 30 -16.30 13.64 5.02
C GLY A 30 -15.56 13.54 6.36
N GLY A 31 -15.10 14.66 6.89
CA GLY A 31 -14.26 14.71 8.08
C GLY A 31 -12.80 14.32 7.82
N LEU A 32 -12.02 14.37 8.90
CA LEU A 32 -10.63 13.94 8.95
C LEU A 32 -10.48 12.97 10.12
N VAL A 33 -10.05 11.74 9.84
CA VAL A 33 -9.90 10.69 10.85
C VAL A 33 -8.47 10.18 10.82
N ALA A 34 -7.87 10.05 12.01
CA ALA A 34 -6.60 9.38 12.21
C ALA A 34 -6.85 8.13 13.07
N PRO A 35 -7.13 6.96 12.46
CA PRO A 35 -7.43 5.75 13.21
C PRO A 35 -6.23 5.33 14.08
N LYS A 36 -6.52 4.80 15.27
CA LYS A 36 -5.53 4.34 16.24
C LYS A 36 -5.95 2.96 16.74
N GLY A 37 -4.97 2.10 16.99
CA GLY A 37 -5.19 0.78 17.57
C GLY A 37 -3.89 0.19 18.10
N PRO A 38 -3.96 -0.86 18.94
CA PRO A 38 -2.78 -1.58 19.40
C PRO A 38 -2.08 -2.32 18.24
N VAL A 39 -0.85 -2.80 18.49
CA VAL A 39 -0.10 -3.66 17.55
C VAL A 39 -0.98 -4.84 17.11
N GLY A 40 -0.98 -5.14 15.81
CA GLY A 40 -1.85 -6.17 15.20
C GLY A 40 -3.19 -5.63 14.69
N SER A 41 -3.53 -4.36 14.95
CA SER A 41 -4.71 -3.73 14.35
C SER A 41 -4.56 -3.57 12.84
N MET A 42 -5.67 -3.71 12.12
CA MET A 42 -5.73 -3.53 10.66
C MET A 42 -6.73 -2.44 10.30
N ILE A 43 -6.43 -1.71 9.22
CA ILE A 43 -7.36 -0.78 8.58
C ILE A 43 -7.57 -1.27 7.15
N ILE A 44 -8.83 -1.47 6.77
CA ILE A 44 -9.23 -1.80 5.41
C ILE A 44 -9.93 -0.58 4.84
N PHE A 45 -9.49 -0.12 3.68
CA PHE A 45 -10.09 1.03 3.03
C PHE A 45 -10.06 0.90 1.50
N HIS A 46 -10.94 1.63 0.84
CA HIS A 46 -11.05 1.63 -0.61
C HIS A 46 -9.90 2.43 -1.26
N SER A 47 -9.34 1.95 -2.37
CA SER A 47 -8.16 2.57 -3.02
C SER A 47 -8.35 4.02 -3.49
N CYS A 48 -9.59 4.51 -3.55
CA CYS A 48 -9.90 5.92 -3.86
C CYS A 48 -10.06 6.82 -2.62
N LEU A 49 -9.89 6.30 -1.40
CA LEU A 49 -9.88 7.12 -0.20
C LEU A 49 -8.62 7.97 -0.19
N VAL A 50 -8.77 9.29 -0.08
CA VAL A 50 -7.64 10.19 0.16
C VAL A 50 -7.10 9.90 1.55
N HIS A 51 -5.83 9.54 1.61
CA HIS A 51 -5.13 9.21 2.85
C HIS A 51 -3.71 9.73 2.78
N ALA A 52 -3.17 10.07 3.94
CA ALA A 52 -1.80 10.55 4.09
C ALA A 52 -1.28 10.13 5.47
N SER A 53 0.04 10.21 5.63
CA SER A 53 0.68 10.03 6.93
C SER A 53 1.52 11.26 7.26
N THR A 54 1.52 11.68 8.52
CA THR A 54 2.35 12.79 8.98
C THR A 54 3.75 12.28 9.34
N SER A 55 4.72 13.20 9.43
CA SER A 55 6.01 12.94 10.05
C SER A 55 5.83 12.39 11.48
N ASN A 56 6.67 11.44 11.86
CA ASN A 56 6.66 10.85 13.19
C ASN A 56 7.65 11.61 14.10
N LEU A 57 7.13 12.44 14.99
CA LEU A 57 7.94 13.20 15.96
C LEU A 57 8.19 12.42 17.27
N SER A 58 7.61 11.23 17.41
CA SER A 58 7.74 10.42 18.63
C SER A 58 9.04 9.61 18.64
N PRO A 59 9.51 9.16 19.82
CA PRO A 59 10.70 8.30 19.92
C PRO A 59 10.43 6.84 19.51
N TRP A 60 9.20 6.47 19.13
CA TRP A 60 8.83 5.10 18.78
C TRP A 60 8.67 4.92 17.28
N ASN A 61 9.04 3.75 16.77
CA ASN A 61 8.87 3.42 15.37
C ASN A 61 7.39 3.29 14.98
N ARG A 62 7.05 3.80 13.78
CA ARG A 62 5.75 3.58 13.14
C ARG A 62 5.95 2.73 11.89
N VAL A 63 5.97 1.41 12.08
CA VAL A 63 6.09 0.44 10.98
C VAL A 63 4.70 0.00 10.55
N SER A 64 4.41 0.10 9.26
CA SER A 64 3.16 -0.35 8.65
C SER A 64 3.46 -1.25 7.46
N VAL A 65 2.74 -2.36 7.37
CA VAL A 65 2.70 -3.21 6.17
C VAL A 65 1.44 -2.86 5.40
N TYR A 66 1.58 -2.68 4.08
CA TYR A 66 0.49 -2.31 3.20
C TYR A 66 0.23 -3.40 2.17
N LEU A 67 -1.04 -3.78 2.00
CA LEU A 67 -1.47 -4.76 1.01
C LEU A 67 -2.46 -4.09 0.05
N SER A 68 -2.06 -3.93 -1.20
CA SER A 68 -2.94 -3.48 -2.29
C SER A 68 -3.56 -4.70 -2.96
N LEU A 69 -4.78 -5.05 -2.57
CA LEU A 69 -5.49 -6.21 -3.11
C LEU A 69 -6.37 -5.81 -4.29
N CYS A 70 -6.41 -6.64 -5.32
CA CYS A 70 -7.25 -6.49 -6.49
C CYS A 70 -7.90 -7.83 -6.84
N ALA A 71 -9.12 -7.80 -7.38
CA ALA A 71 -9.72 -9.00 -7.95
C ALA A 71 -8.88 -9.50 -9.15
N VAL A 72 -8.69 -10.81 -9.27
CA VAL A 72 -7.92 -11.42 -10.38
C VAL A 72 -8.49 -11.03 -11.76
N SER A 73 -9.80 -10.88 -11.86
CA SER A 73 -10.48 -10.41 -13.08
C SER A 73 -10.14 -8.96 -13.47
N ASN A 74 -9.58 -8.17 -12.54
CA ASN A 74 -9.19 -6.77 -12.72
C ASN A 74 -7.66 -6.58 -12.72
N HIS A 75 -6.91 -7.59 -13.18
CA HIS A 75 -5.46 -7.51 -13.29
C HIS A 75 -5.00 -6.50 -14.36
N ILE A 76 -3.80 -5.97 -14.19
CA ILE A 76 -3.20 -5.03 -15.14
C ILE A 76 -2.88 -5.72 -16.47
N ARG A 77 -3.12 -5.02 -17.59
CA ARG A 77 -2.80 -5.51 -18.94
C ARG A 77 -1.63 -4.77 -19.61
N ARG A 78 -1.07 -3.79 -18.90
CA ARG A 78 0.03 -2.94 -19.39
C ARG A 78 1.15 -2.95 -18.35
N PHE A 79 2.25 -3.62 -18.68
CA PHE A 79 3.41 -3.78 -17.80
C PHE A 79 4.38 -2.62 -18.01
N LYS A 80 4.06 -1.46 -17.42
CA LYS A 80 4.87 -0.22 -17.53
C LYS A 80 5.83 0.00 -16.36
N ARG A 81 5.74 -0.82 -15.32
CA ARG A 81 6.55 -0.71 -14.10
C ARG A 81 7.18 -2.08 -13.81
N PRO A 82 8.33 -2.11 -13.13
CA PRO A 82 8.93 -3.34 -12.62
C PRO A 82 7.93 -4.19 -11.85
N GLU A 83 8.10 -5.52 -11.92
CA GLU A 83 7.21 -6.47 -11.27
C GLU A 83 7.13 -6.29 -9.75
N TYR A 84 8.24 -5.92 -9.10
CA TYR A 84 8.26 -5.65 -7.65
C TYR A 84 7.35 -4.48 -7.23
N ILE A 85 6.88 -3.68 -8.19
CA ILE A 85 5.91 -2.61 -7.98
C ILE A 85 4.53 -2.99 -8.53
N ALA A 86 4.50 -3.66 -9.68
CA ALA A 86 3.29 -4.02 -10.41
C ALA A 86 3.34 -5.51 -10.78
N HIS A 87 2.84 -6.34 -9.87
CA HIS A 87 2.88 -7.80 -9.96
C HIS A 87 2.31 -8.34 -11.28
N ARG A 88 2.89 -9.46 -11.73
CA ARG A 88 2.52 -10.15 -12.98
C ARG A 88 1.95 -11.55 -12.76
N ASP A 89 2.09 -12.10 -11.56
CA ASP A 89 1.36 -13.28 -11.12
C ASP A 89 -0.02 -12.88 -10.59
N PHE A 90 -1.06 -13.45 -11.18
CA PHE A 90 -2.45 -13.20 -10.84
C PHE A 90 -3.15 -14.48 -10.33
N THR A 91 -2.37 -15.47 -9.89
CA THR A 91 -2.90 -16.65 -9.22
C THR A 91 -3.67 -16.22 -7.95
N PRO A 92 -4.92 -16.69 -7.73
CA PRO A 92 -5.66 -16.37 -6.52
C PRO A 92 -4.88 -16.74 -5.25
N ILE A 93 -4.90 -15.85 -4.25
CA ILE A 93 -4.24 -16.10 -2.97
C ILE A 93 -4.98 -17.20 -2.21
N ALA A 94 -4.24 -18.18 -1.70
CA ALA A 94 -4.76 -19.20 -0.81
C ALA A 94 -4.62 -18.75 0.65
N CYS A 95 -5.67 -18.93 1.44
CA CYS A 95 -5.59 -18.71 2.88
C CYS A 95 -4.74 -19.80 3.53
N LEU A 96 -3.81 -19.39 4.39
CA LEU A 96 -3.10 -20.30 5.27
C LEU A 96 -3.99 -20.65 6.48
N PRO A 97 -3.65 -21.69 7.26
CA PRO A 97 -4.35 -22.00 8.51
C PRO A 97 -4.31 -20.85 9.53
N ASP A 98 -5.28 -20.81 10.44
CA ASP A 98 -5.45 -19.71 11.40
C ASP A 98 -4.24 -19.46 12.31
N ASP A 99 -3.41 -20.48 12.55
CA ASP A 99 -2.18 -20.38 13.35
C ASP A 99 -0.92 -20.07 12.52
N CYS A 100 -1.09 -19.62 11.26
CA CYS A 100 0.03 -19.32 10.34
C CYS A 100 1.00 -18.23 10.78
N LEU A 101 0.64 -17.43 11.78
CA LEU A 101 1.52 -16.45 12.41
C LEU A 101 2.21 -16.98 13.68
N LEU A 102 1.78 -18.14 14.17
CA LEU A 102 2.28 -18.76 15.40
C LEU A 102 3.21 -19.95 15.11
N ARG A 103 3.09 -20.55 13.93
CA ARG A 103 3.87 -21.72 13.51
C ARG A 103 4.38 -21.57 12.08
N PRO A 104 5.52 -22.17 11.73
CA PRO A 104 6.02 -22.15 10.37
C PRO A 104 5.11 -22.99 9.47
N TYR A 105 4.71 -22.40 8.35
CA TYR A 105 4.08 -23.09 7.24
C TYR A 105 4.96 -22.96 6.01
N GLU A 106 4.99 -24.01 5.18
CA GLU A 106 5.67 -23.93 3.89
C GLU A 106 4.92 -22.93 3.00
N VAL A 107 5.61 -21.86 2.63
CA VAL A 107 5.10 -20.80 1.78
C VAL A 107 6.17 -20.43 0.76
N ALA A 108 5.75 -20.08 -0.46
CA ALA A 108 6.67 -19.56 -1.45
C ALA A 108 7.18 -18.19 -1.00
N LEU A 109 8.50 -18.07 -0.82
CA LEU A 109 9.17 -16.81 -0.50
C LEU A 109 10.15 -16.41 -1.60
N PRO A 110 9.68 -16.12 -2.84
CA PRO A 110 10.56 -15.85 -3.99
C PRO A 110 11.42 -14.59 -3.82
N TRP A 111 11.17 -13.80 -2.78
CA TRP A 111 11.85 -12.54 -2.47
C TRP A 111 12.70 -12.61 -1.19
N LYS A 112 12.83 -13.80 -0.58
CA LYS A 112 13.53 -13.98 0.71
C LYS A 112 14.97 -13.46 0.66
N ASP A 113 15.66 -13.74 -0.43
CA ASP A 113 17.07 -13.41 -0.65
C ASP A 113 17.25 -12.12 -1.48
N GLY A 114 16.20 -11.28 -1.54
CA GLY A 114 16.18 -10.03 -2.28
C GLY A 114 15.28 -10.07 -3.52
N THR A 115 15.25 -8.96 -4.26
CA THR A 115 14.45 -8.81 -5.48
C THR A 115 15.09 -9.59 -6.64
N PRO A 116 14.39 -10.58 -7.24
CA PRO A 116 14.90 -11.27 -8.42
C PRO A 116 15.18 -10.30 -9.57
N GLU A 117 16.24 -10.54 -10.34
CA GLU A 117 16.63 -9.65 -11.45
C GLU A 117 15.52 -9.51 -12.51
N ALA A 118 14.81 -10.61 -12.79
CA ALA A 118 13.67 -10.61 -13.70
C ALA A 118 12.56 -9.63 -13.25
N ALA A 119 12.42 -9.43 -11.94
CA ALA A 119 11.39 -8.58 -11.37
C ALA A 119 11.75 -7.08 -11.33
N LEU A 120 13.03 -6.74 -11.58
CA LEU A 120 13.47 -5.35 -11.75
C LEU A 120 13.10 -4.78 -13.12
N ARG A 121 12.69 -5.62 -14.07
CA ARG A 121 12.39 -5.28 -15.47
C ARG A 121 10.92 -4.95 -15.71
#